data_AF-A0A2W6SUC1-F1
#
_entry.id   AF-A0A2W6SUC1-F1
#
_cell.length_a   1.000
_cell.length_b   1.000
_cell.length_c   1.000
_cell.angle_alpha   90.00
_cell.angle_beta   90.00
_cell.angle_gamma   90.00
#
_symmetry.space_group_name_H-M   'P 1'
#
loop_
_entity.id
_entity.type
_entity.pdbx_description
1 polymer ?
#
loop_
_entity_poly.entity_id
_entity_poly.type
_entity_poly.pdbx_seq_one_letter_code
_entity_poly.pdbx_strand_id
1 'polypeptide(L)'
;MEYKNVNTGNIDAESVEIGDKIYNNITQFIDGLGLLLTEYKQQLDEINHLILAFKPKTALVLLQALEKRINDSQTTVDNKTKSKLLFLKALCKRELSEFTSQESAKDFIHAYNLNKEDEVLKTKACIEYLHIPDSQKAVILADELLSIDEYNLTAWIVKTITSSNIKQFLKTVPNVIINDYGFRHSIIYHIIRVEKLNYLEDLRQYNLKLTFDFEKYKEINFQNKDSFLVAIDLFVNRTFNDHPIRYINGKHFSIERFPELNSGLSLIEKYVVGLENSEIADSTKNQKLYLHCLKYLISN
;
A
#
# COMPACT_ATOMS: atom_id res chain seq x y z
N MET A 1 21.71 27.50 -5.42
CA MET A 1 21.37 26.84 -4.14
C MET A 1 20.70 25.53 -4.55
N GLU A 2 21.40 24.41 -4.40
CA GLU A 2 20.90 23.09 -4.82
C GLU A 2 19.76 22.67 -3.88
N TYR A 3 18.54 22.63 -4.41
CA TYR A 3 17.38 22.10 -3.67
C TYR A 3 17.55 20.57 -3.59
N LYS A 4 17.78 20.06 -2.38
CA LYS A 4 17.82 18.63 -2.10
C LYS A 4 16.40 18.06 -1.97
N ASN A 5 16.19 16.84 -2.48
CA ASN A 5 14.96 16.04 -2.48
C ASN A 5 14.45 15.63 -1.10
N VAL A 6 14.18 16.57 -0.20
CA VAL A 6 13.90 16.22 1.19
C VAL A 6 12.65 16.93 1.70
N ASN A 7 11.50 16.42 1.27
CA ASN A 7 10.29 16.47 2.12
C ASN A 7 10.38 15.27 3.09
N THR A 8 11.15 15.41 4.16
CA THR A 8 11.22 14.40 5.25
C THR A 8 10.05 14.56 6.20
N GLY A 9 8.85 14.23 5.73
CA GLY A 9 7.88 13.64 6.63
C GLY A 9 8.35 12.22 6.99
N ASN A 10 8.21 11.79 8.24
CA ASN A 10 8.31 10.37 8.58
C ASN A 10 7.19 9.64 7.83
N ILE A 11 7.54 8.80 6.84
CA ILE A 11 6.58 8.06 6.03
C ILE A 11 7.17 6.66 5.78
N ASP A 12 6.49 5.66 6.35
CA ASP A 12 6.93 4.27 6.50
C ASP A 12 6.98 3.50 5.17
N ALA A 13 7.62 2.33 5.17
CA ALA A 13 7.75 1.44 4.00
C ALA A 13 6.44 0.76 3.56
N GLU A 14 5.28 1.36 3.86
CA GLU A 14 3.95 0.73 3.88
C GLU A 14 3.28 0.62 2.51
N SER A 15 3.79 1.32 1.50
CA SER A 15 3.07 1.60 0.26
C SER A 15 3.78 0.99 -0.95
N VAL A 16 3.87 -0.34 -0.98
CA VAL A 16 4.10 -1.08 -2.23
C VAL A 16 2.72 -1.35 -2.86
N GLU A 17 2.57 -1.04 -4.15
CA GLU A 17 1.33 -1.17 -4.89
C GLU A 17 1.00 -2.65 -5.15
N ILE A 18 0.38 -3.31 -4.16
CA ILE A 18 -0.11 -4.70 -4.27
C ILE A 18 -1.65 -4.74 -4.20
N GLY A 19 -2.29 -3.62 -4.50
CA GLY A 19 -3.74 -3.42 -4.35
C GLY A 19 -4.62 -4.32 -5.22
N ASP A 20 -4.18 -4.68 -6.43
CA ASP A 20 -5.13 -5.18 -7.43
C ASP A 20 -5.44 -6.68 -7.37
N LYS A 21 -4.64 -7.51 -6.67
CA LYS A 21 -4.87 -8.98 -6.65
C LYS A 21 -5.15 -9.58 -5.27
N ILE A 22 -4.61 -9.06 -4.17
CA ILE A 22 -4.84 -9.64 -2.84
C ILE A 22 -6.28 -9.37 -2.37
N TYR A 23 -6.82 -8.19 -2.68
CA TYR A 23 -8.10 -7.74 -2.12
C TYR A 23 -9.34 -8.20 -2.89
N ASN A 24 -9.20 -8.61 -4.16
CA ASN A 24 -10.29 -9.26 -4.90
C ASN A 24 -10.72 -10.59 -4.27
N ASN A 25 -9.94 -11.10 -3.31
CA ASN A 25 -10.19 -12.38 -2.67
C ASN A 25 -10.82 -12.29 -1.27
N ILE A 26 -11.00 -11.13 -0.61
CA ILE A 26 -11.57 -11.15 0.76
C ILE A 26 -13.00 -11.73 0.76
N THR A 27 -13.80 -11.42 -0.26
CA THR A 27 -15.15 -12.01 -0.39
C THR A 27 -15.10 -13.53 -0.61
N GLN A 28 -14.15 -14.03 -1.40
CA GLN A 28 -13.92 -15.48 -1.59
C GLN A 28 -13.27 -16.15 -0.37
N PHE A 29 -12.58 -15.36 0.46
CA PHE A 29 -11.90 -15.81 1.67
C PHE A 29 -12.92 -16.24 2.75
N ILE A 30 -14.07 -15.59 2.83
CA ILE A 30 -15.15 -15.93 3.78
C ILE A 30 -15.87 -17.21 3.37
N ASP A 31 -16.03 -17.48 2.07
CA ASP A 31 -16.75 -18.67 1.59
C ASP A 31 -16.09 -20.00 1.97
N GLY A 32 -14.78 -20.01 2.23
CA GLY A 32 -14.06 -21.19 2.70
C GLY A 32 -14.10 -21.43 4.22
N LEU A 33 -15.11 -20.92 4.94
CA LEU A 33 -15.28 -21.06 6.40
C LEU A 33 -16.39 -22.04 6.80
N GLY A 34 -16.57 -23.13 6.04
CA GLY A 34 -17.71 -24.06 6.13
C GLY A 34 -17.98 -24.78 7.46
N LEU A 35 -17.22 -24.49 8.52
CA LEU A 35 -17.39 -25.00 9.88
C LEU A 35 -17.94 -23.98 10.88
N LEU A 36 -18.11 -22.72 10.47
CA LEU A 36 -18.69 -21.68 11.32
C LEU A 36 -20.23 -21.75 11.27
N LEU A 37 -20.88 -21.64 12.43
CA LEU A 37 -22.33 -21.45 12.52
C LEU A 37 -22.75 -20.30 11.58
N THR A 38 -23.91 -20.40 10.93
CA THR A 38 -24.41 -19.38 9.97
C THR A 38 -24.32 -17.95 10.52
N GLU A 39 -24.53 -17.78 11.82
CA GLU A 39 -24.39 -16.52 12.56
C GLU A 39 -22.97 -15.94 12.51
N TYR A 40 -21.93 -16.78 12.61
CA TYR A 40 -20.53 -16.34 12.51
C TYR A 40 -20.15 -15.97 11.08
N LYS A 41 -20.73 -16.64 10.07
CA LYS A 41 -20.54 -16.25 8.67
C LYS A 41 -21.10 -14.85 8.43
N GLN A 42 -22.33 -14.59 8.86
CA GLN A 42 -22.95 -13.25 8.75
C GLN A 42 -22.14 -12.17 9.46
N GLN A 43 -21.62 -12.45 10.66
CA GLN A 43 -20.75 -11.51 11.37
C GLN A 43 -19.45 -11.24 10.63
N LEU A 44 -18.87 -12.25 9.98
CA LEU A 44 -17.66 -12.06 9.18
C LEU A 44 -17.91 -11.30 7.89
N ASP A 45 -19.08 -11.48 7.27
CA ASP A 45 -19.52 -10.65 6.14
C ASP A 45 -19.66 -9.19 6.57
N GLU A 46 -20.29 -8.92 7.73
CA GLU A 46 -20.42 -7.58 8.30
C GLU A 46 -19.04 -6.96 8.62
N ILE A 47 -18.16 -7.72 9.26
CA ILE A 47 -16.78 -7.29 9.56
C ILE A 47 -16.05 -6.92 8.26
N ASN A 48 -16.18 -7.73 7.22
CA ASN A 48 -15.55 -7.44 5.93
C ASN A 48 -16.12 -6.17 5.30
N HIS A 49 -17.44 -5.98 5.33
CA HIS A 49 -18.06 -4.73 4.89
C HIS A 49 -17.52 -3.51 5.65
N LEU A 50 -17.29 -3.62 6.96
CA LEU A 50 -16.70 -2.55 7.76
C LEU A 50 -15.24 -2.26 7.36
N ILE A 51 -14.43 -3.29 7.12
CA ILE A 51 -13.04 -3.13 6.65
C ILE A 51 -13.04 -2.39 5.30
N LEU A 52 -13.85 -2.86 4.34
CA LEU A 52 -13.94 -2.26 3.01
C LEU A 52 -14.48 -0.81 3.05
N ALA A 53 -15.28 -0.46 4.07
CA ALA A 53 -15.79 0.88 4.32
C ALA A 53 -14.85 1.76 5.17
N PHE A 54 -13.58 1.38 5.33
CA PHE A 54 -12.58 2.10 6.12
C PHE A 54 -12.98 2.30 7.59
N LYS A 55 -13.56 1.25 8.20
CA LYS A 55 -13.88 1.19 9.64
C LYS A 55 -13.08 0.09 10.37
N PRO A 56 -11.73 0.12 10.31
CA PRO A 56 -10.88 -0.92 10.87
C PRO A 56 -10.99 -1.03 12.41
N LYS A 57 -11.26 0.05 13.13
CA LYS A 57 -11.39 0.02 14.59
C LYS A 57 -12.66 -0.73 15.00
N THR A 58 -13.79 -0.40 14.40
CA THR A 58 -15.06 -1.11 14.65
C THR A 58 -14.93 -2.59 14.24
N ALA A 59 -14.37 -2.86 13.05
CA ALA A 59 -14.14 -4.23 12.58
C ALA A 59 -13.24 -5.02 13.53
N LEU A 60 -12.16 -4.42 14.06
CA LEU A 60 -11.25 -5.07 15.00
C LEU A 60 -11.94 -5.45 16.32
N VAL A 61 -12.79 -4.57 16.87
CA VAL A 61 -13.56 -4.85 18.09
C VAL A 61 -14.49 -6.05 17.86
N LEU A 62 -15.19 -6.10 16.72
CA LEU A 62 -16.06 -7.22 16.38
C LEU A 62 -15.28 -8.53 16.18
N LEU A 63 -14.11 -8.47 15.53
CA LEU A 63 -13.23 -9.63 15.36
C LEU A 63 -12.74 -10.18 16.71
N GLN A 64 -12.34 -9.31 17.64
CA GLN A 64 -11.92 -9.72 18.97
C GLN A 64 -13.07 -10.33 19.77
N ALA A 65 -14.28 -9.78 19.67
CA ALA A 65 -15.46 -10.33 20.31
C ALA A 65 -15.84 -11.70 19.73
N LEU A 66 -15.75 -11.87 18.41
CA LEU A 66 -15.97 -13.14 17.74
C LEU A 66 -14.95 -14.21 18.17
N GLU A 67 -13.66 -13.87 18.15
CA GLU A 67 -12.58 -14.75 18.60
C GLU A 67 -12.77 -15.19 20.06
N LYS A 68 -13.17 -14.26 20.94
CA LYS A 68 -13.49 -14.58 22.33
C LYS A 68 -14.64 -15.57 22.43
N ARG A 69 -15.76 -15.34 21.73
CA ARG A 69 -16.91 -16.27 21.72
C ARG A 69 -16.54 -17.66 21.21
N ILE A 70 -15.74 -17.72 20.15
CA ILE A 70 -15.21 -18.97 19.61
C ILE A 70 -14.43 -19.73 20.70
N ASN A 71 -13.50 -19.05 21.38
CA ASN A 71 -12.70 -19.67 22.44
C ASN A 71 -13.55 -20.12 23.63
N ASP A 72 -14.54 -19.32 24.03
CA ASP A 72 -15.45 -19.61 25.15
C ASP A 72 -16.39 -20.80 24.84
N SER A 73 -16.73 -21.02 23.57
CA SER A 73 -17.64 -22.10 23.13
C SER A 73 -17.03 -23.51 23.19
N GLN A 74 -15.73 -23.65 23.52
CA GLN A 74 -14.95 -24.88 23.40
C GLN A 74 -14.96 -25.52 21.99
N THR A 75 -15.48 -24.80 20.98
CA THR A 75 -15.49 -25.26 19.59
C THR A 75 -14.06 -25.28 19.06
N THR A 76 -13.60 -26.44 18.60
CA THR A 76 -12.29 -26.53 17.94
C THR A 76 -12.37 -25.89 16.56
N VAL A 77 -11.76 -24.72 16.43
CA VAL A 77 -11.64 -24.04 15.14
C VAL A 77 -10.39 -24.50 14.43
N ASP A 78 -10.55 -24.88 13.17
CA ASP A 78 -9.49 -25.39 12.32
C ASP A 78 -8.48 -24.28 11.95
N ASN A 79 -7.28 -24.69 11.53
CA ASN A 79 -6.23 -23.72 11.21
C ASN A 79 -6.58 -22.81 10.04
N LYS A 80 -7.41 -23.26 9.08
CA LYS A 80 -7.85 -22.41 7.96
C LYS A 80 -8.74 -21.28 8.44
N THR A 81 -9.66 -21.55 9.36
CA THR A 81 -10.49 -20.48 9.94
C THR A 81 -9.65 -19.54 10.81
N LYS A 82 -8.76 -20.07 11.65
CA LYS A 82 -7.85 -19.26 12.48
C LYS A 82 -6.96 -18.34 11.65
N SER A 83 -6.38 -18.86 10.55
CA SER A 83 -5.55 -18.04 9.66
C SER A 83 -6.35 -16.89 9.07
N LYS A 84 -7.62 -17.12 8.71
CA LYS A 84 -8.49 -16.10 8.12
C LYS A 84 -8.88 -15.01 9.10
N LEU A 85 -9.29 -15.38 10.32
CA LEU A 85 -9.58 -14.43 11.39
C LEU A 85 -8.36 -13.56 11.72
N LEU A 86 -7.18 -14.18 11.80
CA LEU A 86 -5.95 -13.47 12.08
C LEU A 86 -5.55 -12.53 10.94
N PHE A 87 -5.74 -12.94 9.68
CA PHE A 87 -5.53 -12.07 8.52
C PHE A 87 -6.43 -10.84 8.55
N LEU A 88 -7.73 -10.99 8.86
CA LEU A 88 -8.64 -9.85 8.99
C LEU A 88 -8.23 -8.92 10.14
N LYS A 89 -7.78 -9.46 11.28
CA LYS A 89 -7.24 -8.66 12.39
C LYS A 89 -5.99 -7.89 11.95
N ALA A 90 -5.10 -8.52 11.19
CA ALA A 90 -3.89 -7.90 10.67
C ALA A 90 -4.21 -6.73 9.71
N LEU A 91 -5.22 -6.90 8.84
CA LEU A 91 -5.74 -5.81 8.00
C LEU A 91 -6.21 -4.63 8.83
N CYS A 92 -7.01 -4.86 9.87
CA CYS A 92 -7.47 -3.77 10.73
C CYS A 92 -6.30 -3.09 11.46
N LYS A 93 -5.39 -3.88 12.04
CA LYS A 93 -4.23 -3.34 12.78
C LYS A 93 -3.33 -2.49 11.89
N ARG A 94 -3.13 -2.88 10.63
CA ARG A 94 -2.28 -2.14 9.68
C ARG A 94 -2.76 -0.70 9.46
N GLU A 95 -4.07 -0.46 9.57
CA GLU A 95 -4.67 0.87 9.34
C GLU A 95 -4.72 1.75 10.60
N LEU A 96 -4.38 1.19 11.76
CA LEU A 96 -4.58 1.83 13.06
C LEU A 96 -3.25 2.31 13.65
N SER A 97 -3.19 3.60 13.99
CA SER A 97 -1.98 4.25 14.53
C SER A 97 -1.47 3.65 15.84
N GLU A 98 -2.31 2.92 16.57
CA GLU A 98 -1.96 2.23 17.80
C GLU A 98 -1.05 1.02 17.58
N PHE A 99 -0.95 0.51 16.35
CA PHE A 99 -0.14 -0.67 16.00
C PHE A 99 0.97 -0.30 15.04
N THR A 100 2.14 -0.89 15.24
CA THR A 100 3.24 -0.73 14.30
C THR A 100 3.06 -1.62 13.07
N SER A 101 3.65 -1.19 11.95
CA SER A 101 3.86 -2.01 10.75
C SER A 101 4.41 -3.42 11.07
N GLN A 102 5.35 -3.50 12.02
CA GLN A 102 5.96 -4.77 12.45
C GLN A 102 4.99 -5.70 13.15
N GLU A 103 4.09 -5.17 13.98
CA GLU A 103 3.08 -5.96 14.69
C GLU A 103 2.05 -6.54 13.72
N SER A 104 1.54 -5.74 12.79
CA SER A 104 0.61 -6.24 11.77
C SER A 104 1.29 -7.25 10.82
N ALA A 105 2.56 -7.01 10.44
CA ALA A 105 3.33 -7.96 9.63
C ALA A 105 3.49 -9.32 10.29
N LYS A 106 3.77 -9.37 11.60
CA LYS A 106 3.84 -10.62 12.37
C LYS A 106 2.52 -11.39 12.33
N ASP A 107 1.39 -10.70 12.42
CA ASP A 107 0.07 -11.33 12.35
C ASP A 107 -0.22 -11.91 10.95
N PHE A 108 0.11 -11.18 9.86
CA PHE A 108 0.00 -11.71 8.50
C PHE A 108 0.87 -12.95 8.28
N ILE A 109 2.12 -12.90 8.73
CA ILE A 109 3.06 -14.03 8.65
C ILE A 109 2.53 -15.21 9.47
N HIS A 110 1.98 -14.95 10.66
CA HIS A 110 1.41 -16.01 11.48
C HIS A 110 0.17 -16.62 10.82
N ALA A 111 -0.68 -15.82 10.18
CA ALA A 111 -1.81 -16.31 9.40
C ALA A 111 -1.36 -17.27 8.28
N TYR A 112 -0.34 -16.89 7.51
CA TYR A 112 0.25 -17.78 6.50
C TYR A 112 0.81 -19.08 7.10
N ASN A 113 1.52 -19.01 8.22
CA ASN A 113 2.07 -20.21 8.85
C ASN A 113 1.01 -21.18 9.37
N LEU A 114 -0.20 -20.70 9.69
CA LEU A 114 -1.34 -21.54 10.05
C LEU A 114 -1.95 -22.24 8.82
N ASN A 115 -1.89 -21.64 7.64
CA ASN A 115 -2.47 -22.19 6.41
C ASN A 115 -1.58 -21.89 5.17
N LYS A 116 -0.54 -22.70 4.99
CA LYS A 116 0.47 -22.50 3.94
C LYS A 116 -0.01 -22.80 2.51
N GLU A 117 -1.13 -23.52 2.38
CA GLU A 117 -1.74 -23.85 1.09
C GLU A 117 -2.47 -22.65 0.46
N ASP A 118 -2.73 -21.60 1.24
CA ASP A 118 -3.45 -20.42 0.77
C ASP A 118 -2.49 -19.43 0.09
N GLU A 119 -2.61 -19.32 -1.23
CA GLU A 119 -1.77 -18.45 -2.06
C GLU A 119 -1.95 -16.96 -1.75
N VAL A 120 -3.11 -16.53 -1.25
CA VAL A 120 -3.34 -15.13 -0.85
C VAL A 120 -2.53 -14.83 0.40
N LEU A 121 -2.56 -15.74 1.38
CA LEU A 121 -1.75 -15.62 2.59
C LEU A 121 -0.26 -15.67 2.26
N LYS A 122 0.17 -16.56 1.37
CA LYS A 122 1.57 -16.66 0.92
C LYS A 122 2.03 -15.38 0.25
N THR A 123 1.23 -14.86 -0.69
CA THR A 123 1.52 -13.60 -1.40
C THR A 123 1.63 -12.45 -0.43
N LYS A 124 0.70 -12.30 0.53
CA LYS A 124 0.79 -11.26 1.55
C LYS A 124 2.04 -11.45 2.41
N ALA A 125 2.27 -12.64 2.96
CA ALA A 125 3.43 -12.93 3.80
C ALA A 125 4.76 -12.61 3.10
N CYS A 126 4.87 -12.87 1.78
CA CYS A 126 6.03 -12.56 0.96
C CYS A 126 6.48 -11.10 1.09
N ILE A 127 5.55 -10.15 1.16
CA ILE A 127 5.86 -8.71 1.35
C ILE A 127 6.05 -8.40 2.83
N GLU A 128 5.22 -9.00 3.69
CA GLU A 128 5.23 -8.70 5.13
C GLU A 128 6.55 -9.06 5.81
N TYR A 129 7.28 -10.04 5.28
CA TYR A 129 8.65 -10.35 5.72
C TYR A 129 9.64 -9.20 5.55
N LEU A 130 9.37 -8.22 4.68
CA LEU A 130 10.19 -7.03 4.50
C LEU A 130 10.05 -6.02 5.65
N HIS A 131 8.94 -6.09 6.39
CA HIS A 131 8.70 -5.23 7.54
C HIS A 131 9.37 -5.75 8.82
N ILE A 132 9.91 -6.98 8.81
CA ILE A 132 10.60 -7.57 9.96
C ILE A 132 12.08 -7.88 9.63
N PRO A 133 12.95 -8.11 10.64
CA PRO A 133 14.36 -8.44 10.44
C PRO A 133 14.62 -9.86 9.89
N ASP A 134 13.85 -10.28 8.87
CA ASP A 134 13.90 -11.62 8.26
C ASP A 134 13.58 -11.54 6.75
N SER A 135 14.22 -10.59 6.06
CA SER A 135 14.00 -10.34 4.63
C SER A 135 14.42 -11.52 3.73
N GLN A 136 15.25 -12.44 4.22
CA GLN A 136 15.61 -13.66 3.49
C GLN A 136 14.39 -14.54 3.21
N LYS A 137 13.43 -14.62 4.15
CA LYS A 137 12.18 -15.35 3.92
C LYS A 137 11.30 -14.70 2.87
N ALA A 138 11.33 -13.37 2.73
CA ALA A 138 10.65 -12.67 1.65
C ALA A 138 11.17 -13.17 0.28
N VAL A 139 12.49 -13.29 0.13
CA VAL A 139 13.13 -13.76 -1.11
C VAL A 139 12.77 -15.21 -1.42
N ILE A 140 12.78 -16.09 -0.40
CA ILE A 140 12.41 -17.51 -0.57
C ILE A 140 10.96 -17.63 -1.04
N LEU A 141 10.02 -16.93 -0.40
CA LEU A 141 8.61 -16.96 -0.82
C LEU A 141 8.41 -16.35 -2.22
N ALA A 142 9.19 -15.33 -2.58
CA ALA A 142 9.14 -14.77 -3.91
C ALA A 142 9.59 -15.79 -4.97
N ASP A 143 10.65 -16.55 -4.70
CA ASP A 143 11.11 -17.61 -5.61
C ASP A 143 10.07 -18.73 -5.75
N GLU A 144 9.40 -19.12 -4.66
CA GLU A 144 8.28 -20.06 -4.69
C GLU A 144 7.12 -19.54 -5.55
N LEU A 145 6.72 -18.28 -5.36
CA LEU A 145 5.63 -17.66 -6.13
C LEU A 145 5.97 -17.57 -7.63
N LEU A 146 7.22 -17.24 -7.98
CA LEU A 146 7.69 -17.18 -9.37
C LEU A 146 7.76 -18.55 -10.04
N SER A 147 7.93 -19.62 -9.26
CA SER A 147 7.87 -20.99 -9.79
C SER A 147 6.44 -21.42 -10.19
N ILE A 148 5.42 -20.79 -9.61
CA ILE A 148 4.00 -21.04 -9.86
C ILE A 148 3.46 -20.07 -10.93
N ASP A 149 3.78 -18.79 -10.80
CA ASP A 149 3.41 -17.71 -11.71
C ASP A 149 4.64 -16.85 -12.01
N GLU A 150 5.26 -17.10 -13.17
CA GLU A 150 6.47 -16.41 -13.61
C GLU A 150 6.30 -14.88 -13.74
N TYR A 151 5.06 -14.40 -13.78
CA TYR A 151 4.69 -13.00 -13.88
C TYR A 151 4.07 -12.43 -12.59
N ASN A 152 4.28 -13.09 -11.45
CA ASN A 152 3.78 -12.61 -10.17
C ASN A 152 4.41 -11.25 -9.79
N LEU A 153 3.61 -10.17 -9.85
CA LEU A 153 4.05 -8.79 -9.58
C LEU A 153 4.66 -8.63 -8.19
N THR A 154 4.00 -9.18 -7.16
CA THR A 154 4.47 -9.14 -5.78
C THR A 154 5.87 -9.72 -5.64
N ALA A 155 6.07 -10.91 -6.18
CA ALA A 155 7.35 -11.60 -6.09
C ALA A 155 8.45 -10.81 -6.81
N TRP A 156 8.16 -10.26 -8.00
CA TRP A 156 9.10 -9.40 -8.72
C TRP A 156 9.43 -8.11 -7.95
N ILE A 157 8.46 -7.50 -7.27
CA ILE A 157 8.73 -6.33 -6.43
C ILE A 157 9.67 -6.72 -5.30
N VAL A 158 9.36 -7.78 -4.56
CA VAL A 158 10.18 -8.27 -3.44
C VAL A 158 11.60 -8.57 -3.90
N LYS A 159 11.78 -9.30 -5.01
CA LYS A 159 13.10 -9.60 -5.56
C LYS A 159 13.87 -8.34 -5.97
N THR A 160 13.18 -7.34 -6.50
CA THR A 160 13.80 -6.07 -6.92
C THR A 160 14.29 -5.27 -5.70
N ILE A 161 13.43 -5.04 -4.71
CA ILE A 161 13.77 -4.19 -3.56
C ILE A 161 14.71 -4.86 -2.55
N THR A 162 14.82 -6.19 -2.57
CA THR A 162 15.80 -6.93 -1.77
C THR A 162 17.13 -7.16 -2.50
N SER A 163 17.22 -6.76 -3.77
CA SER A 163 18.46 -6.90 -4.54
C SER A 163 19.54 -5.96 -4.01
N SER A 164 20.80 -6.42 -4.02
CA SER A 164 21.95 -5.58 -3.63
C SER A 164 22.28 -4.50 -4.65
N ASN A 165 21.80 -4.64 -5.90
CA ASN A 165 21.99 -3.68 -6.98
C ASN A 165 20.72 -3.63 -7.83
N ILE A 166 19.81 -2.73 -7.45
CA ILE A 166 18.51 -2.55 -8.12
C ILE A 166 18.67 -2.26 -9.61
N LYS A 167 19.65 -1.41 -9.97
CA LYS A 167 19.92 -1.03 -11.36
C LYS A 167 20.27 -2.23 -12.24
N GLN A 168 21.10 -3.14 -11.74
CA GLN A 168 21.48 -4.33 -12.49
C GLN A 168 20.35 -5.38 -12.45
N PHE A 169 19.66 -5.51 -11.32
CA PHE A 169 18.56 -6.46 -11.16
C PHE A 169 17.38 -6.13 -12.09
N LEU A 170 17.03 -4.85 -12.26
CA LEU A 170 15.94 -4.44 -13.16
C LEU A 170 16.13 -4.91 -14.62
N LYS A 171 17.37 -5.21 -15.05
CA LYS A 171 17.64 -5.78 -16.39
C LYS A 171 17.21 -7.24 -16.53
N THR A 172 16.97 -7.95 -15.42
CA THR A 172 16.49 -9.33 -15.41
C THR A 172 14.98 -9.44 -15.29
N VAL A 173 14.29 -8.33 -14.98
CA VAL A 173 12.83 -8.29 -14.83
C VAL A 173 12.16 -8.41 -16.21
N PRO A 174 11.16 -9.30 -16.39
CA PRO A 174 10.47 -9.46 -17.67
C PRO A 174 9.80 -8.16 -18.14
N ASN A 175 9.79 -7.92 -19.45
CA ASN A 175 9.21 -6.71 -20.04
C ASN A 175 7.73 -6.50 -19.71
N VAL A 176 6.94 -7.59 -19.56
CA VAL A 176 5.54 -7.47 -19.16
C VAL A 176 5.38 -6.90 -17.75
N ILE A 177 6.32 -7.23 -16.85
CA ILE A 177 6.36 -6.73 -15.47
C ILE A 177 6.89 -5.31 -15.44
N ILE A 178 7.98 -5.03 -16.18
CA ILE A 178 8.56 -3.68 -16.19
C ILE A 178 7.63 -2.63 -16.79
N ASN A 179 6.70 -3.04 -17.66
CA ASN A 179 5.69 -2.16 -18.24
C ASN A 179 4.42 -2.08 -17.40
N ASP A 180 4.25 -2.94 -16.39
CA ASP A 180 3.13 -2.83 -15.46
C ASP A 180 3.21 -1.48 -14.72
N TYR A 181 2.05 -0.84 -14.56
CA TYR A 181 1.98 0.49 -13.99
C TYR A 181 2.27 0.44 -12.49
N GLY A 182 1.68 -0.51 -11.77
CA GLY A 182 1.81 -0.62 -10.32
C GLY A 182 3.20 -1.08 -9.89
N PHE A 183 3.79 -2.00 -10.65
CA PHE A 183 5.20 -2.37 -10.50
C PHE A 183 6.11 -1.15 -10.63
N ARG A 184 5.97 -0.38 -11.73
CA ARG A 184 6.82 0.80 -11.96
C ARG A 184 6.68 1.83 -10.85
N HIS A 185 5.45 2.17 -10.45
CA HIS A 185 5.21 3.14 -9.38
C HIS A 185 5.82 2.69 -8.06
N SER A 186 5.63 1.43 -7.69
CA SER A 186 6.24 0.82 -6.49
C SER A 186 7.77 0.91 -6.49
N ILE A 187 8.40 0.52 -7.60
CA ILE A 187 9.86 0.52 -7.70
C ILE A 187 10.41 1.96 -7.73
N ILE A 188 9.77 2.87 -8.46
CA ILE A 188 10.17 4.28 -8.49
C ILE A 188 10.07 4.89 -7.08
N TYR A 189 8.96 4.65 -6.39
CA TYR A 189 8.76 5.10 -5.01
C TYR A 189 9.85 4.58 -4.08
N HIS A 190 10.19 3.29 -4.18
CA HIS A 190 11.26 2.68 -3.40
C HIS A 190 12.63 3.30 -3.70
N ILE A 191 13.00 3.45 -4.99
CA ILE A 191 14.27 4.04 -5.41
C ILE A 191 14.42 5.46 -4.88
N ILE A 192 13.38 6.30 -4.99
CA ILE A 192 13.42 7.68 -4.48
C ILE A 192 13.72 7.69 -2.97
N ARG A 193 13.13 6.76 -2.20
CA ARG A 193 13.33 6.65 -0.74
C ARG A 193 14.72 6.13 -0.35
N VAL A 194 15.21 5.10 -1.03
CA VAL A 194 16.45 4.40 -0.64
C VAL A 194 17.69 5.04 -1.25
N GLU A 195 17.65 5.32 -2.55
CA GLU A 195 18.80 5.84 -3.31
C GLU A 195 18.94 7.36 -3.19
N LYS A 196 17.93 8.04 -2.61
CA LYS A 196 17.90 9.51 -2.41
C LYS A 196 18.34 10.26 -3.66
N LEU A 197 17.70 9.93 -4.78
CA LEU A 197 17.97 10.58 -6.07
C LEU A 197 17.94 12.10 -5.91
N ASN A 198 18.79 12.82 -6.65
CA ASN A 198 18.78 14.28 -6.63
C ASN A 198 17.74 14.83 -7.60
N TYR A 199 17.52 14.16 -8.73
CA TYR A 199 16.58 14.56 -9.78
C TYR A 199 15.76 13.38 -10.27
N LEU A 200 14.51 13.61 -10.69
CA LEU A 200 13.67 12.54 -11.22
C LEU A 200 14.16 12.04 -12.59
N GLU A 201 14.89 12.86 -13.34
CA GLU A 201 15.57 12.45 -14.56
C GLU A 201 16.57 11.32 -14.34
N ASP A 202 17.11 11.20 -13.12
CA ASP A 202 18.04 10.12 -12.75
C ASP A 202 17.37 8.75 -12.80
N LEU A 203 16.03 8.65 -12.84
CA LEU A 203 15.31 7.39 -13.08
C LEU A 203 15.69 6.73 -14.41
N ARG A 204 16.17 7.51 -15.40
CA ARG A 204 16.65 6.99 -16.69
C ARG A 204 17.79 6.00 -16.51
N GLN A 205 18.60 6.12 -15.45
CA GLN A 205 19.68 5.17 -15.18
C GLN A 205 19.17 3.76 -14.82
N TYR A 206 17.92 3.66 -14.38
CA TYR A 206 17.21 2.42 -14.09
C TYR A 206 16.34 1.94 -15.27
N ASN A 207 16.39 2.63 -16.42
CA ASN A 207 15.46 2.48 -17.53
C ASN A 207 13.98 2.68 -17.11
N LEU A 208 13.74 3.48 -16.08
CA LEU A 208 12.41 3.81 -15.59
C LEU A 208 12.02 5.22 -16.01
N LYS A 209 10.72 5.42 -16.23
CA LYS A 209 10.12 6.72 -16.50
C LYS A 209 8.87 6.87 -15.63
N LEU A 210 8.82 7.96 -14.85
CA LEU A 210 7.63 8.31 -14.10
C LEU A 210 6.56 8.86 -15.06
N THR A 211 5.39 8.25 -15.04
CA THR A 211 4.20 8.66 -15.80
C THR A 211 2.97 8.52 -14.93
N PHE A 212 2.01 9.43 -15.06
CA PHE A 212 0.76 9.37 -14.33
C PHE A 212 -0.40 9.04 -15.27
N ASP A 213 -1.19 8.06 -14.86
CA ASP A 213 -2.47 7.74 -15.50
C ASP A 213 -3.59 8.08 -14.53
N PHE A 214 -4.00 9.37 -14.53
CA PHE A 214 -4.99 9.88 -13.57
C PHE A 214 -6.38 9.25 -13.74
N GLU A 215 -6.67 8.66 -14.91
CA GLU A 215 -7.95 7.98 -15.18
C GLU A 215 -8.12 6.69 -14.36
N LYS A 216 -7.02 6.12 -13.83
CA LYS A 216 -7.08 4.99 -12.89
C LYS A 216 -7.62 5.37 -11.52
N TYR A 217 -7.58 6.65 -11.17
CA TYR A 217 -7.89 7.14 -9.83
C TYR A 217 -9.23 7.88 -9.81
N LYS A 218 -10.31 7.13 -10.02
CA LYS A 218 -11.68 7.68 -10.05
C LYS A 218 -12.29 7.76 -8.66
N GLU A 219 -12.22 6.65 -7.93
CA GLU A 219 -12.78 6.50 -6.59
C GLU A 219 -11.81 5.69 -5.74
N ILE A 220 -11.64 6.11 -4.49
CA ILE A 220 -10.84 5.39 -3.51
C ILE A 220 -11.66 4.26 -2.91
N ASN A 221 -11.04 3.09 -2.79
CA ASN A 221 -11.55 1.95 -2.07
C ASN A 221 -10.41 1.29 -1.30
N PHE A 222 -10.74 0.30 -0.48
CA PHE A 222 -9.74 -0.37 0.36
C PHE A 222 -8.61 -1.03 -0.45
N GLN A 223 -8.89 -1.47 -1.67
CA GLN A 223 -7.92 -2.17 -2.53
C GLN A 223 -6.89 -1.21 -3.12
N ASN A 224 -7.35 -0.04 -3.59
CA ASN A 224 -6.50 0.91 -4.32
C ASN A 224 -5.97 2.06 -3.45
N LYS A 225 -6.30 2.11 -2.15
CA LYS A 225 -5.84 3.16 -1.22
C LYS A 225 -4.33 3.34 -1.28
N ASP A 226 -3.57 2.26 -1.20
CA ASP A 226 -2.09 2.34 -1.19
C ASP A 226 -1.56 2.82 -2.56
N SER A 227 -2.19 2.40 -3.66
CA SER A 227 -1.88 2.90 -5.01
C SER A 227 -2.12 4.41 -5.13
N PHE A 228 -3.22 4.91 -4.57
CA PHE A 228 -3.50 6.34 -4.49
C PHE A 228 -2.40 7.08 -3.72
N LEU A 229 -2.01 6.54 -2.56
CA LEU A 229 -1.00 7.15 -1.71
C LEU A 229 0.36 7.24 -2.41
N VAL A 230 0.81 6.15 -3.05
CA VAL A 230 2.04 6.14 -3.85
C VAL A 230 1.99 7.18 -4.97
N ALA A 231 0.89 7.22 -5.71
CA ALA A 231 0.74 8.18 -6.81
C ALA A 231 0.74 9.63 -6.32
N ILE A 232 0.09 9.92 -5.19
CA ILE A 232 0.11 11.23 -4.56
C ILE A 232 1.53 11.62 -4.16
N ASP A 233 2.26 10.73 -3.46
CA ASP A 233 3.61 11.01 -3.01
C ASP A 233 4.56 11.26 -4.19
N LEU A 234 4.49 10.43 -5.23
CA LEU A 234 5.25 10.61 -6.46
C LEU A 234 4.89 11.91 -7.19
N PHE A 235 3.60 12.24 -7.25
CA PHE A 235 3.12 13.48 -7.88
C PHE A 235 3.61 14.71 -7.14
N VAL A 236 3.50 14.72 -5.81
CA VAL A 236 3.96 15.81 -4.96
C VAL A 236 5.48 15.97 -5.09
N ASN A 237 6.22 14.86 -5.06
CA ASN A 237 7.68 14.88 -5.25
C ASN A 237 8.06 15.48 -6.62
N ARG A 238 7.42 15.04 -7.71
CA ARG A 238 7.62 15.60 -9.05
C ARG A 238 7.30 17.09 -9.10
N THR A 239 6.19 17.49 -8.50
CA THR A 239 5.73 18.88 -8.52
C THR A 239 6.77 19.81 -7.91
N PHE A 240 7.30 19.49 -6.73
CA PHE A 240 8.28 20.35 -6.07
C PHE A 240 9.69 20.30 -6.68
N ASN A 241 10.04 19.22 -7.38
CA ASN A 241 11.36 19.05 -8.01
C ASN A 241 11.44 19.69 -9.39
N ASP A 242 10.46 19.40 -10.25
CA ASP A 242 10.46 19.88 -11.64
C ASP A 242 10.03 21.35 -11.70
N HIS A 243 9.22 21.80 -10.74
CA HIS A 243 8.64 23.14 -10.69
C HIS A 243 8.94 23.81 -9.34
N PRO A 244 10.20 24.23 -9.10
CA PRO A 244 10.59 24.81 -7.82
C PRO A 244 9.80 26.09 -7.54
N ILE A 245 9.43 26.27 -6.26
CA ILE A 245 8.68 27.43 -5.79
C ILE A 245 9.51 28.69 -6.06
N ARG A 246 8.94 29.65 -6.82
CA ARG A 246 9.63 30.89 -7.16
C ARG A 246 9.15 32.04 -6.27
N TYR A 247 10.10 32.83 -5.79
CA TYR A 247 9.82 34.11 -5.16
C TYR A 247 9.84 35.20 -6.24
N ILE A 248 8.68 35.56 -6.78
CA ILE A 248 8.64 36.37 -8.00
C ILE A 248 8.93 37.84 -7.71
N ASN A 249 8.45 38.43 -6.61
CA ASN A 249 8.72 39.86 -6.34
C ASN A 249 8.30 40.38 -4.95
N GLY A 250 8.72 39.77 -3.84
CA GLY A 250 8.48 40.38 -2.52
C GLY A 250 7.14 40.04 -1.85
N LYS A 251 6.14 39.55 -2.61
CA LYS A 251 4.74 39.47 -2.14
C LYS A 251 4.15 38.05 -2.08
N HIS A 252 4.47 37.17 -3.03
CA HIS A 252 3.88 35.83 -3.11
C HIS A 252 4.85 34.77 -3.67
N PHE A 253 4.66 33.53 -3.23
CA PHE A 253 5.26 32.33 -3.78
C PHE A 253 4.31 31.71 -4.80
N SER A 254 4.83 31.33 -5.97
CA SER A 254 4.04 30.63 -6.98
C SER A 254 4.81 29.47 -7.58
N ILE A 255 4.05 28.52 -8.11
CA ILE A 255 4.57 27.41 -8.90
C ILE A 255 4.29 27.66 -10.39
N GLU A 256 5.22 27.26 -11.26
CA GLU A 256 4.98 27.27 -12.70
C GLU A 256 3.83 26.31 -13.03
N ARG A 257 2.82 26.78 -13.78
CA ARG A 257 1.69 25.92 -14.16
C ARG A 257 2.13 24.93 -15.24
N PHE A 258 1.76 23.67 -15.06
CA PHE A 258 1.99 22.60 -16.02
C PHE A 258 0.71 21.77 -16.25
N PRO A 259 0.59 21.07 -17.39
CA PRO A 259 -0.67 20.45 -17.81
C PRO A 259 -1.29 19.50 -16.78
N GLU A 260 -0.48 18.75 -16.05
CA GLU A 260 -0.95 17.72 -15.11
C GLU A 260 -1.33 18.26 -13.72
N LEU A 261 -1.08 19.54 -13.42
CA LEU A 261 -1.23 20.09 -12.07
C LEU A 261 -2.67 19.99 -11.53
N ASN A 262 -3.66 20.29 -12.36
CA ASN A 262 -5.08 20.18 -11.98
C ASN A 262 -5.49 18.71 -11.77
N SER A 263 -4.99 17.80 -12.60
CA SER A 263 -5.28 16.37 -12.48
C SER A 263 -4.67 15.79 -11.21
N GLY A 264 -3.44 16.18 -10.86
CA GLY A 264 -2.81 15.77 -9.61
C GLY A 264 -3.43 16.40 -8.37
N LEU A 265 -3.92 17.65 -8.44
CA LEU A 265 -4.75 18.21 -7.37
C LEU A 265 -6.04 17.41 -7.17
N SER A 266 -6.72 17.06 -8.27
CA SER A 266 -7.94 16.24 -8.22
C SER A 266 -7.66 14.86 -7.62
N LEU A 267 -6.50 14.25 -7.92
CA LEU A 267 -6.06 12.99 -7.30
C LEU A 267 -5.97 13.12 -5.77
N ILE A 268 -5.29 14.15 -5.26
CA ILE A 268 -5.14 14.38 -3.81
C ILE A 268 -6.51 14.66 -3.17
N GLU A 269 -7.34 15.46 -3.82
CA GLU A 269 -8.69 15.81 -3.32
C GLU A 269 -9.59 14.57 -3.21
N LYS A 270 -9.61 13.70 -4.23
CA LYS A 270 -10.36 12.44 -4.19
C LYS A 270 -9.94 11.54 -3.03
N TYR A 271 -8.63 11.44 -2.77
CA TYR A 271 -8.11 10.66 -1.65
C TYR A 271 -8.55 11.22 -0.29
N VAL A 272 -8.42 12.53 -0.10
CA VAL A 272 -8.79 13.20 1.15
C VAL A 272 -10.29 13.09 1.40
N VAL A 273 -11.11 13.42 0.40
CA VAL A 273 -12.58 13.40 0.52
C VAL A 273 -13.10 11.99 0.76
N GLY A 274 -12.56 10.99 0.05
CA GLY A 274 -13.03 9.61 0.19
C GLY A 274 -12.71 8.98 1.55
N LEU A 275 -11.78 9.54 2.31
CA LEU A 275 -11.42 9.08 3.65
C LEU A 275 -11.94 10.00 4.78
N GLU A 276 -12.49 11.17 4.48
CA GLU A 276 -12.80 12.22 5.47
C GLU A 276 -13.79 11.77 6.56
N ASN A 277 -14.74 10.92 6.22
CA ASN A 277 -15.77 10.40 7.14
C ASN A 277 -15.48 8.97 7.63
N SER A 278 -14.25 8.49 7.42
CA SER A 278 -13.82 7.16 7.85
C SER A 278 -13.15 7.17 9.22
N GLU A 279 -12.91 5.99 9.80
CA GLU A 279 -12.15 5.89 11.05
C GLU A 279 -10.65 6.16 10.85
N ILE A 280 -10.19 6.21 9.59
CA ILE A 280 -8.79 6.49 9.25
C ILE A 280 -8.59 7.92 8.72
N ALA A 281 -9.57 8.81 8.88
CA ALA A 281 -9.51 10.19 8.38
C ALA A 281 -8.24 10.94 8.87
N ASP A 282 -7.79 10.65 10.09
CA ASP A 282 -6.59 11.24 10.68
C ASP A 282 -5.27 10.84 9.98
N SER A 283 -5.25 9.73 9.23
CA SER A 283 -4.08 9.31 8.44
C SER A 283 -3.81 10.24 7.25
N THR A 284 -4.80 11.04 6.83
CA THR A 284 -4.71 11.89 5.63
C THR A 284 -4.08 13.27 5.87
N LYS A 285 -3.52 13.53 7.06
CA LYS A 285 -2.99 14.85 7.47
C LYS A 285 -1.94 15.38 6.48
N ASN A 286 -1.03 14.53 6.02
CA ASN A 286 0.00 14.92 5.05
C ASN A 286 -0.60 15.27 3.68
N GLN A 287 -1.58 14.51 3.22
CA GLN A 287 -2.25 14.75 1.94
C GLN A 287 -3.10 16.03 2.00
N LYS A 288 -3.77 16.30 3.13
CA LYS A 288 -4.46 17.58 3.39
C LYS A 288 -3.47 18.76 3.34
N LEU A 289 -2.31 18.62 3.96
CA LEU A 289 -1.25 19.65 3.90
C LEU A 289 -0.81 19.91 2.45
N TYR A 290 -0.51 18.86 1.68
CA TYR A 290 -0.12 19.00 0.27
C TYR A 290 -1.23 19.63 -0.57
N LEU A 291 -2.49 19.22 -0.37
CA LEU A 291 -3.64 19.80 -1.07
C LEU A 291 -3.76 21.30 -0.84
N HIS A 292 -3.70 21.74 0.43
CA HIS A 292 -3.80 23.15 0.78
C HIS A 292 -2.58 23.95 0.30
N CYS A 293 -1.38 23.39 0.43
CA CYS A 293 -0.15 24.01 -0.04
C CYS A 293 -0.18 24.24 -1.56
N LEU A 294 -0.52 23.22 -2.35
CA LEU A 294 -0.61 23.34 -3.80
C LEU A 294 -1.74 24.28 -4.24
N LYS A 295 -2.92 24.22 -3.62
CA LYS A 295 -4.02 25.18 -3.89
C LYS A 295 -3.58 26.63 -3.62
N TYR A 296 -2.81 26.86 -2.55
CA TYR A 296 -2.26 28.18 -2.23
C TYR A 296 -1.26 28.66 -3.30
N LEU A 297 -0.30 27.82 -3.68
CA LEU A 297 0.75 28.12 -4.67
C LEU A 297 0.24 28.34 -6.10
N ILE A 298 -0.97 27.87 -6.41
CA ILE A 298 -1.62 28.07 -7.72
C ILE A 298 -2.43 29.36 -7.78
N SER A 299 -2.91 29.80 -6.62
CA SER A 299 -3.83 30.94 -6.49
C SER A 299 -3.10 32.26 -6.19
N ASN A 300 -1.84 32.20 -5.78
CA ASN A 300 -0.98 33.33 -5.43
C ASN A 300 0.34 33.27 -6.22
#